data_AF-A0AAQ0BXJ9-F1
#
_entry.id   AF-A0AAQ0BXJ9-F1
#
_cell.length_a   1.000
_cell.length_b   1.000
_cell.length_c   1.000
_cell.angle_alpha   90.00
_cell.angle_beta   90.00
_cell.angle_gamma   90.00
#
_symmetry.space_group_name_H-M   'P 1'
#
loop_
_entity.id
_entity.type
_entity.pdbx_description
1 polymer ?
#
loop_
_entity_poly.entity_id
_entity_poly.type
_entity_poly.pdbx_seq_one_letter_code
_entity_poly.pdbx_strand_id
1 'polypeptide(L)'
;MVKEMDRSAGERILNTLTMEIDKVPKNENTTSHFRRLLSISYLGSQYDWLARYAELLGTKDLELCIHKDDKAEWFLRNDIRLIESNGESHYELVGTPSLAALNIFSHYRFPILDMTKTDMENKARQGGFLHIMEETWFCHSPTKEGKPCGICNPCKYTKSEGLARRVPAQSISTLARTFLKKMKKKAERLLPNQ
;
A
#
# COMPACT_ATOMS: atom_id res chain seq x y z
N MET A 1 -10.91 17.09 -11.39
CA MET A 1 -10.76 16.90 -9.93
C MET A 1 -9.56 17.63 -9.33
N VAL A 2 -8.31 17.11 -9.31
CA VAL A 2 -7.19 17.84 -8.66
C VAL A 2 -6.90 19.21 -9.31
N LYS A 3 -6.81 19.28 -10.64
CA LYS A 3 -6.62 20.56 -11.39
C LYS A 3 -7.74 21.58 -11.18
N GLU A 4 -8.96 21.11 -10.91
CA GLU A 4 -10.13 21.96 -10.65
C GLU A 4 -10.13 22.51 -9.21
N MET A 5 -9.49 21.79 -8.29
CA MET A 5 -9.44 22.14 -6.87
C MET A 5 -8.20 22.96 -6.51
N ASP A 6 -7.06 22.63 -7.10
CA ASP A 6 -5.80 23.35 -6.96
C ASP A 6 -5.03 23.23 -8.27
N ARG A 7 -5.00 24.35 -9.01
CA ARG A 7 -4.30 24.44 -10.29
C ARG A 7 -2.80 24.19 -10.14
N SER A 8 -2.19 24.72 -9.08
CA SER A 8 -0.76 24.56 -8.82
C SER A 8 -0.43 23.09 -8.56
N ALA A 9 -1.23 22.40 -7.74
CA ALA A 9 -1.08 20.96 -7.53
C ALA A 9 -1.29 20.16 -8.81
N GLY A 10 -2.28 20.54 -9.61
CA GLY A 10 -2.57 19.91 -10.88
C GLY A 10 -1.46 20.05 -11.93
N GLU A 11 -0.72 21.17 -11.92
CA GLU A 11 0.42 21.42 -12.80
C GLU A 11 1.66 20.58 -12.42
N ARG A 12 1.74 20.10 -11.16
CA ARG A 12 2.81 19.18 -10.70
C ARG A 12 2.58 17.72 -11.11
N ILE A 13 1.39 17.36 -11.59
CA ILE A 13 1.06 15.99 -11.99
C ILE A 13 1.45 15.76 -13.44
N LEU A 14 2.46 14.91 -13.65
CA LEU A 14 2.90 14.47 -14.99
C LEU A 14 1.90 13.51 -15.62
N ASN A 15 2.10 13.25 -16.92
CA ASN A 15 1.31 12.24 -17.64
C ASN A 15 1.48 10.87 -16.99
N THR A 16 0.36 10.15 -16.84
CA THR A 16 0.38 8.78 -16.32
C THR A 16 1.10 7.86 -17.29
N LEU A 17 2.15 7.20 -16.79
CA LEU A 17 2.80 6.10 -17.48
C LEU A 17 2.18 4.79 -17.02
N THR A 18 1.94 3.87 -17.96
CA THR A 18 1.36 2.56 -17.68
C THR A 18 2.27 1.47 -18.21
N MET A 19 2.37 0.37 -17.46
CA MET A 19 3.14 -0.80 -17.87
C MET A 19 2.51 -2.05 -17.26
N GLU A 20 2.47 -3.11 -18.05
CA GLU A 20 2.03 -4.41 -17.57
C GLU A 20 3.13 -5.08 -16.74
N ILE A 21 2.74 -5.75 -15.65
CA ILE A 21 3.70 -6.34 -14.69
C ILE A 21 4.58 -7.41 -15.36
N ASP A 22 4.07 -8.11 -16.37
CA ASP A 22 4.82 -9.11 -17.15
C ASP A 22 5.94 -8.50 -18.00
N LYS A 23 5.86 -7.19 -18.31
CA LYS A 23 6.91 -6.44 -19.03
C LYS A 23 8.04 -5.97 -18.12
N VAL A 24 7.84 -5.98 -16.79
CA VAL A 24 8.93 -5.69 -15.85
C VAL A 24 9.92 -6.86 -15.92
N PRO A 25 11.19 -6.63 -16.32
CA PRO A 25 12.17 -7.70 -16.42
C PRO A 25 12.31 -8.46 -15.10
N LYS A 26 12.61 -9.75 -15.19
CA LYS A 26 12.97 -10.55 -14.01
C LYS A 26 14.34 -10.14 -13.51
N ASN A 27 14.50 -10.09 -12.20
CA ASN A 27 15.80 -9.93 -11.55
C ASN A 27 15.89 -10.95 -10.42
N GLU A 28 16.69 -12.00 -10.62
CA GLU A 28 16.82 -13.08 -9.64
C GLU A 28 17.40 -12.59 -8.31
N ASN A 29 18.26 -11.57 -8.30
CA ASN A 29 18.80 -11.02 -7.06
C ASN A 29 17.67 -10.37 -6.23
N THR A 30 16.91 -9.46 -6.83
CA THR A 30 15.78 -8.77 -6.19
C THR A 30 14.70 -9.75 -5.74
N THR A 31 14.35 -10.70 -6.62
CA THR A 31 13.38 -11.74 -6.30
C THR A 31 13.87 -12.67 -5.18
N SER A 32 15.18 -12.98 -5.11
CA SER A 32 15.74 -13.77 -4.01
C SER A 32 15.65 -13.06 -2.66
N HIS A 33 15.93 -11.75 -2.63
CA HIS A 33 15.76 -10.94 -1.43
C HIS A 33 14.29 -10.87 -0.99
N PHE A 34 13.37 -10.66 -1.93
CA PHE A 34 11.93 -10.72 -1.63
C PHE A 34 11.52 -12.08 -1.03
N ARG A 35 11.93 -13.20 -1.66
CA ARG A 35 11.64 -14.55 -1.15
C ARG A 35 12.22 -14.76 0.26
N ARG A 36 13.40 -14.20 0.53
CA ARG A 36 14.01 -14.24 1.86
C ARG A 36 13.15 -13.49 2.89
N LEU A 37 12.69 -12.29 2.60
CA LEU A 37 11.79 -11.56 3.51
C LEU A 37 10.45 -12.28 3.70
N LEU A 38 9.89 -12.82 2.62
CA LEU A 38 8.64 -13.58 2.66
C LEU A 38 8.75 -14.84 3.55
N SER A 39 9.93 -15.45 3.63
CA SER A 39 10.19 -16.59 4.52
C SER A 39 10.19 -16.23 6.01
N ILE A 40 10.39 -14.95 6.35
CA ILE A 40 10.42 -14.44 7.73
C ILE A 40 9.01 -14.01 8.16
N SER A 41 8.33 -13.23 7.33
CA SER A 41 6.96 -12.78 7.59
C SER A 41 6.26 -12.43 6.28
N TYR A 42 4.92 -12.37 6.33
CA TYR A 42 4.13 -12.02 5.15
C TYR A 42 4.49 -10.64 4.62
N LEU A 43 4.87 -10.60 3.34
CA LEU A 43 5.13 -9.40 2.57
C LEU A 43 4.37 -9.50 1.25
N GLY A 44 3.73 -8.41 0.82
CA GLY A 44 2.95 -8.42 -0.42
C GLY A 44 3.84 -8.57 -1.65
N SER A 45 3.35 -9.27 -2.69
CA SER A 45 4.13 -9.48 -3.91
C SER A 45 4.46 -8.19 -4.66
N GLN A 46 3.82 -7.06 -4.31
CA GLN A 46 4.14 -5.77 -4.90
C GLN A 46 5.58 -5.32 -4.69
N TYR A 47 6.17 -5.69 -3.56
CA TYR A 47 7.53 -5.26 -3.23
C TYR A 47 8.60 -5.89 -4.14
N ASP A 48 8.33 -7.08 -4.73
CA ASP A 48 9.21 -7.67 -5.75
C ASP A 48 9.15 -6.89 -7.06
N TRP A 49 7.97 -6.77 -7.66
CA TRP A 49 7.87 -6.17 -9.00
C TRP A 49 8.06 -4.65 -8.99
N LEU A 50 7.73 -3.94 -7.90
CA LEU A 50 8.06 -2.51 -7.76
C LEU A 50 9.57 -2.29 -7.68
N ALA A 51 10.32 -3.18 -7.01
CA ALA A 51 11.76 -3.01 -6.87
C ALA A 51 12.44 -3.24 -8.23
N ARG A 52 12.02 -4.28 -8.95
CA ARG A 52 12.48 -4.53 -10.33
C ARG A 52 12.11 -3.40 -11.29
N TYR A 53 10.96 -2.78 -11.09
CA TYR A 53 10.56 -1.61 -11.87
C TYR A 53 11.44 -0.39 -11.57
N ALA A 54 11.74 -0.14 -10.29
CA ALA A 54 12.63 0.94 -9.89
C ALA A 54 14.04 0.79 -10.48
N GLU A 55 14.56 -0.44 -10.48
CA GLU A 55 15.82 -0.81 -11.12
C GLU A 55 15.80 -0.57 -12.62
N LEU A 56 14.72 -0.97 -13.31
CA LEU A 56 14.54 -0.73 -14.75
C LEU A 56 14.60 0.77 -15.09
N LEU A 57 14.02 1.61 -14.24
CA LEU A 57 14.03 3.06 -14.40
C LEU A 57 15.33 3.73 -13.91
N GLY A 58 16.19 3.01 -13.19
CA GLY A 58 17.39 3.58 -12.57
C GLY A 58 17.10 4.62 -11.47
N THR A 59 15.90 4.63 -10.90
CA THR A 59 15.47 5.57 -9.84
C THR A 59 15.81 5.03 -8.45
N LYS A 60 16.03 5.96 -7.51
CA LYS A 60 16.26 5.67 -6.08
C LYS A 60 15.36 6.49 -5.15
N ASP A 61 14.37 7.16 -5.73
CA ASP A 61 13.54 8.17 -5.06
C ASP A 61 12.04 7.88 -5.22
N LEU A 62 11.67 6.63 -5.55
CA LEU A 62 10.26 6.24 -5.58
C LEU A 62 9.67 6.29 -4.17
N GLU A 63 8.59 7.02 -3.99
CA GLU A 63 7.93 7.08 -2.69
C GLU A 63 6.99 5.90 -2.49
N LEU A 64 7.15 5.19 -1.38
CA LEU A 64 6.20 4.18 -0.93
C LEU A 64 5.47 4.62 0.32
N CYS A 65 4.14 4.51 0.27
CA CYS A 65 3.24 4.80 1.37
C CYS A 65 3.20 3.66 2.41
N ILE A 66 4.37 3.27 2.92
CA ILE A 66 4.46 2.42 4.12
C ILE A 66 4.28 3.36 5.32
N HIS A 67 3.28 3.08 6.14
CA HIS A 67 2.96 3.88 7.31
C HIS A 67 3.24 3.11 8.60
N LYS A 68 3.16 3.80 9.73
CA LYS A 68 3.30 3.16 11.04
C LYS A 68 2.26 2.07 11.22
N ASP A 69 2.68 0.92 11.75
CA ASP A 69 1.87 -0.30 11.91
C ASP A 69 1.63 -1.11 10.62
N ASP A 70 2.17 -0.70 9.47
CA ASP A 70 2.22 -1.57 8.29
C ASP A 70 3.19 -2.74 8.53
N LYS A 71 2.90 -3.91 7.97
CA LYS A 71 3.78 -5.08 8.06
C LYS A 71 5.15 -4.84 7.46
N ALA A 72 5.25 -3.99 6.44
CA ALA A 72 6.52 -3.64 5.83
C ALA A 72 7.35 -2.69 6.71
N GLU A 73 6.72 -1.84 7.53
CA GLU A 73 7.41 -1.01 8.52
C GLU A 73 8.16 -1.88 9.53
N TRP A 74 7.57 -3.02 9.93
CA TRP A 74 8.19 -3.94 10.89
C TRP A 74 9.56 -4.47 10.42
N PHE A 75 9.75 -4.64 9.11
CA PHE A 75 11.03 -5.03 8.53
C PHE A 75 12.05 -3.88 8.50
N LEU A 76 11.58 -2.64 8.38
CA LEU A 76 12.40 -1.46 8.12
C LEU A 76 12.84 -0.73 9.38
N ARG A 77 12.05 -0.76 10.46
CA ARG A 77 12.19 0.16 11.61
C ARG A 77 13.59 0.28 12.24
N ASN A 78 14.43 -0.74 12.11
CA ASN A 78 15.78 -0.76 12.67
C ASN A 78 16.89 -0.42 11.66
N ASP A 79 16.54 -0.34 10.36
CA ASP A 79 17.47 -0.24 9.23
C ASP A 79 17.15 0.98 8.34
N ILE A 80 16.60 2.03 8.96
CA ILE A 80 16.22 3.28 8.31
C ILE A 80 16.92 4.47 8.97
N ARG A 81 17.03 5.56 8.21
CA ARG A 81 17.45 6.86 8.71
C ARG A 81 16.48 7.94 8.23
N LEU A 82 16.26 8.94 9.08
CA LEU A 82 15.52 10.14 8.72
C LEU A 82 16.42 11.06 7.89
N ILE A 83 15.89 11.54 6.77
CA ILE A 83 16.48 12.58 5.93
C ILE A 83 15.57 13.80 6.00
N GLU A 84 16.15 14.96 6.31
CA GLU A 84 15.45 16.23 6.34
C GLU A 84 16.10 17.19 5.33
N SER A 85 15.31 17.79 4.45
CA SER A 85 15.79 18.73 3.45
C SER A 85 14.69 19.69 3.03
N ASN A 86 14.99 21.00 2.97
CA ASN A 86 14.07 22.03 2.47
C ASN A 86 12.67 22.03 3.11
N GLY A 87 12.57 21.64 4.38
CA GLY A 87 11.29 21.56 5.10
C GLY A 87 10.48 20.29 4.83
N GLU A 88 11.03 19.36 4.05
CA GLU A 88 10.48 18.03 3.84
C GLU A 88 11.30 16.99 4.61
N SER A 89 10.65 15.89 4.98
CA SER A 89 11.30 14.77 5.63
C SER A 89 10.80 13.44 5.08
N HIS A 90 11.71 12.48 4.99
CA HIS A 90 11.41 11.11 4.59
C HIS A 90 12.42 10.15 5.21
N TYR A 91 12.05 8.88 5.28
CA TYR A 91 12.98 7.82 5.69
C TYR A 91 13.58 7.12 4.48
N GLU A 92 14.84 6.71 4.59
CA GLU A 92 15.54 5.88 3.61
C GLU A 92 16.16 4.68 4.31
N LEU A 93 16.35 3.58 3.58
CA LEU A 93 17.14 2.44 4.06
C LEU A 93 18.60 2.88 4.34
N VAL A 94 19.19 2.40 5.42
CA VAL A 94 20.62 2.62 5.69
C VAL A 94 21.50 1.94 4.65
N GLY A 95 22.71 2.45 4.43
CA GLY A 95 23.62 1.93 3.39
C GLY A 95 24.05 0.47 3.61
N THR A 96 24.07 0.00 4.85
CA THR A 96 24.39 -1.38 5.21
C THR A 96 23.30 -1.91 6.16
N PRO A 97 22.22 -2.50 5.65
CA PRO A 97 21.15 -3.01 6.49
C PRO A 97 21.58 -4.29 7.23
N SER A 98 20.99 -4.52 8.40
CA SER A 98 21.19 -5.70 9.26
C SER A 98 20.90 -7.02 8.52
N LEU A 99 20.00 -6.97 7.54
CA LEU A 99 19.66 -8.06 6.65
C LEU A 99 19.81 -7.63 5.20
N ALA A 100 20.71 -8.28 4.45
CA ALA A 100 20.93 -7.99 3.03
C ALA A 100 19.65 -8.04 2.17
N ALA A 101 18.66 -8.84 2.57
CA ALA A 101 17.37 -8.91 1.88
C ALA A 101 16.54 -7.61 1.95
N LEU A 102 16.85 -6.71 2.87
CA LEU A 102 16.21 -5.38 2.91
C LEU A 102 16.62 -4.49 1.74
N ASN A 103 17.65 -4.84 0.97
CA ASN A 103 18.07 -4.07 -0.20
C ASN A 103 17.00 -3.96 -1.30
N ILE A 104 15.92 -4.77 -1.27
CA ILE A 104 14.75 -4.53 -2.14
C ILE A 104 14.13 -3.14 -1.91
N PHE A 105 14.38 -2.55 -0.73
CA PHE A 105 13.86 -1.25 -0.33
C PHE A 105 14.81 -0.09 -0.63
N SER A 106 15.98 -0.35 -1.20
CA SER A 106 17.02 0.66 -1.46
C SER A 106 16.64 1.71 -2.53
N HIS A 107 15.57 1.46 -3.28
CA HIS A 107 15.06 2.36 -4.30
C HIS A 107 13.96 3.31 -3.82
N TYR A 108 13.59 3.24 -2.54
CA TYR A 108 12.44 3.95 -2.03
C TYR A 108 12.75 4.97 -0.96
N ARG A 109 11.86 5.96 -0.90
CA ARG A 109 11.68 6.87 0.22
C ARG A 109 10.36 6.57 0.92
N PHE A 110 10.33 6.72 2.24
CA PHE A 110 9.15 6.48 3.07
C PHE A 110 8.74 7.77 3.78
N PRO A 111 7.95 8.65 3.14
CA PRO A 111 7.61 9.97 3.68
C PRO A 111 6.64 9.95 4.86
N ILE A 112 5.98 8.81 5.11
CA ILE A 112 4.91 8.69 6.12
C ILE A 112 5.13 7.52 7.08
N LEU A 113 6.37 7.02 7.18
CA LEU A 113 6.68 5.78 7.90
C LEU A 113 6.36 5.84 9.40
N ASP A 114 6.45 7.03 9.98
CA ASP A 114 6.17 7.32 11.40
C ASP A 114 4.71 7.73 11.65
N MET A 115 3.91 7.92 10.59
CA MET A 115 2.53 8.39 10.69
C MET A 115 1.56 7.22 10.85
N THR A 116 0.64 7.31 11.82
CA THR A 116 -0.52 6.42 11.89
C THR A 116 -1.56 6.79 10.85
N LYS A 117 -2.54 5.91 10.58
CA LYS A 117 -3.71 6.25 9.75
C LYS A 117 -4.46 7.49 10.24
N THR A 118 -4.55 7.68 11.55
CA THR A 118 -5.21 8.84 12.15
C THR A 118 -4.39 10.11 11.97
N ASP A 119 -3.04 10.02 12.00
CA ASP A 119 -2.18 11.17 11.67
C ASP A 119 -2.33 11.56 10.20
N MET A 120 -2.37 10.58 9.31
CA MET A 120 -2.65 10.81 7.89
C MET A 120 -4.02 11.47 7.68
N GLU A 121 -5.06 11.04 8.40
CA GLU A 121 -6.38 11.70 8.36
C GLU A 121 -6.29 13.16 8.82
N ASN A 122 -5.60 13.42 9.92
CA ASN A 122 -5.45 14.76 10.45
C ASN A 122 -4.70 15.67 9.48
N LYS A 123 -3.63 15.17 8.84
CA LYS A 123 -2.91 15.88 7.77
C LYS A 123 -3.80 16.14 6.55
N ALA A 124 -4.59 15.15 6.13
CA ALA A 124 -5.54 15.33 5.04
C ALA A 124 -6.60 16.39 5.36
N ARG A 125 -7.07 16.45 6.60
CA ARG A 125 -8.00 17.47 7.10
C ARG A 125 -7.36 18.86 7.11
N GLN A 126 -6.15 18.99 7.64
CA GLN A 126 -5.41 20.25 7.71
C GLN A 126 -5.12 20.81 6.31
N GLY A 127 -4.81 19.95 5.35
CA GLY A 127 -4.59 20.36 3.97
C GLY A 127 -5.86 20.54 3.12
N GLY A 128 -7.04 20.24 3.66
CA GLY A 128 -8.31 20.36 2.92
C GLY A 128 -8.60 19.22 1.92
N PHE A 129 -7.83 18.14 1.94
CA PHE A 129 -7.98 16.98 1.04
C PHE A 129 -8.70 15.78 1.67
N LEU A 130 -9.32 15.95 2.84
CA LEU A 130 -10.02 14.85 3.52
C LEU A 130 -11.11 14.20 2.65
N HIS A 131 -11.82 14.99 1.85
CA HIS A 131 -12.84 14.47 0.93
C HIS A 131 -12.23 13.48 -0.09
N ILE A 132 -11.02 13.74 -0.62
CA ILE A 132 -10.29 12.80 -1.49
C ILE A 132 -10.01 11.50 -0.75
N MET A 133 -9.57 11.60 0.51
CA MET A 133 -9.34 10.40 1.34
C MET A 133 -10.62 9.57 1.47
N GLU A 134 -11.80 10.18 1.59
CA GLU A 134 -13.08 9.47 1.68
C GLU A 134 -13.51 8.79 0.37
N GLU A 135 -13.01 9.24 -0.78
CA GLU A 135 -13.24 8.62 -2.09
C GLU A 135 -12.35 7.38 -2.33
N THR A 136 -11.32 7.16 -1.49
CA THR A 136 -10.37 6.05 -1.69
C THR A 136 -11.03 4.67 -1.51
N TRP A 137 -10.65 3.75 -2.39
CA TRP A 137 -11.18 2.40 -2.42
C TRP A 137 -10.19 1.36 -1.88
N PHE A 138 -10.54 0.70 -0.77
CA PHE A 138 -9.70 -0.35 -0.15
C PHE A 138 -10.38 -1.72 -0.09
N CYS A 139 -11.70 -1.79 -0.29
CA CYS A 139 -12.45 -3.03 -0.09
C CYS A 139 -12.25 -4.01 -1.26
N HIS A 140 -11.80 -5.23 -0.97
CA HIS A 140 -11.64 -6.28 -2.00
C HIS A 140 -12.95 -6.82 -2.60
N SER A 141 -14.09 -6.60 -1.94
CA SER A 141 -15.35 -7.23 -2.32
C SER A 141 -16.53 -6.37 -1.88
N PRO A 142 -16.73 -5.17 -2.46
CA PRO A 142 -17.80 -4.26 -2.05
C PRO A 142 -19.20 -4.89 -2.11
N THR A 143 -20.15 -4.26 -1.43
CA THR A 143 -21.57 -4.58 -1.58
C THR A 143 -22.05 -4.17 -2.98
N LYS A 144 -23.30 -4.51 -3.34
CA LYS A 144 -23.88 -4.12 -4.64
C LYS A 144 -24.00 -2.59 -4.77
N GLU A 145 -24.16 -1.92 -3.65
CA GLU A 145 -24.28 -0.47 -3.51
C GLU A 145 -22.90 0.23 -3.45
N GLY A 146 -21.81 -0.49 -3.75
CA GLY A 146 -20.45 0.04 -3.75
C GLY A 146 -19.87 0.30 -2.36
N LYS A 147 -20.51 -0.16 -1.28
CA LYS A 147 -20.03 0.07 0.10
C LYS A 147 -18.97 -0.96 0.52
N PRO A 148 -18.03 -0.59 1.42
CA PRO A 148 -17.09 -1.55 1.99
C PRO A 148 -17.80 -2.71 2.70
N CYS A 149 -17.32 -3.94 2.50
CA CYS A 149 -18.00 -5.15 2.97
C CYS A 149 -17.88 -5.45 4.46
N GLY A 150 -17.00 -4.76 5.19
CA GLY A 150 -16.78 -4.97 6.62
C GLY A 150 -16.03 -6.24 7.02
N ILE A 151 -15.79 -7.20 6.12
CA ILE A 151 -15.23 -8.53 6.47
C ILE A 151 -13.92 -8.91 5.77
N CYS A 152 -13.50 -8.18 4.73
CA CYS A 152 -12.19 -8.39 4.11
C CYS A 152 -11.08 -7.80 4.99
N ASN A 153 -9.84 -8.29 4.82
CA ASN A 153 -8.70 -7.83 5.61
C ASN A 153 -8.53 -6.30 5.54
N PRO A 154 -8.57 -5.64 4.37
CA PRO A 154 -8.56 -4.19 4.32
C PRO A 154 -9.66 -3.53 5.17
N CYS A 155 -10.91 -4.01 5.12
CA CYS A 155 -11.98 -3.47 5.96
C CYS A 155 -11.73 -3.67 7.47
N LYS A 156 -11.11 -4.78 7.87
CA LYS A 156 -10.77 -5.04 9.26
C LYS A 156 -9.65 -4.11 9.73
N TYR A 157 -8.60 -3.95 8.92
CA TYR A 157 -7.47 -3.06 9.20
C TYR A 157 -7.91 -1.61 9.31
N THR A 158 -8.70 -1.12 8.35
CA THR A 158 -9.28 0.23 8.40
C THR A 158 -10.08 0.47 9.69
N LYS A 159 -10.80 -0.53 10.20
CA LYS A 159 -11.51 -0.42 11.49
C LYS A 159 -10.55 -0.39 12.68
N SER A 160 -9.58 -1.31 12.74
CA SER A 160 -8.63 -1.40 13.86
C SER A 160 -7.66 -0.23 13.92
N GLU A 161 -7.37 0.41 12.79
CA GLU A 161 -6.47 1.57 12.66
C GLU A 161 -7.20 2.91 12.84
N GLY A 162 -8.38 2.92 13.48
CA GLY A 162 -9.07 4.15 13.86
C GLY A 162 -9.99 4.79 12.80
N LEU A 163 -10.11 4.20 11.61
CA LEU A 163 -10.93 4.71 10.51
C LEU A 163 -12.28 3.97 10.34
N ALA A 164 -12.85 3.47 11.45
CA ALA A 164 -14.04 2.63 11.43
C ALA A 164 -15.26 3.28 10.76
N ARG A 165 -15.41 4.62 10.81
CA ARG A 165 -16.48 5.37 10.12
C ARG A 165 -16.54 5.09 8.61
N ARG A 166 -15.40 4.76 8.00
CA ARG A 166 -15.28 4.47 6.56
C ARG A 166 -15.83 3.09 6.20
N VAL A 167 -16.17 2.28 7.20
CA VAL A 167 -16.67 0.92 7.02
C VAL A 167 -18.05 0.81 7.71
N PRO A 168 -19.15 1.04 6.96
CA PRO A 168 -20.48 1.11 7.55
C PRO A 168 -20.88 -0.19 8.24
N ALA A 169 -21.75 -0.08 9.24
CA ALA A 169 -22.36 -1.23 9.88
C ALA A 169 -23.05 -2.10 8.84
N GLN A 170 -22.81 -3.42 8.91
CA GLN A 170 -23.34 -4.38 7.95
C GLN A 170 -24.50 -5.13 8.60
N SER A 171 -25.60 -5.32 7.86
CA SER A 171 -26.66 -6.22 8.29
C SER A 171 -26.17 -7.67 8.29
N ILE A 172 -26.81 -8.51 9.12
CA ILE A 172 -26.55 -9.96 9.15
C ILE A 172 -26.70 -10.58 7.76
N SER A 173 -27.70 -10.15 6.99
CA SER A 173 -27.93 -10.63 5.62
C SER A 173 -26.79 -10.28 4.67
N THR A 174 -26.22 -9.08 4.78
CA THR A 174 -25.06 -8.66 3.96
C THR A 174 -23.80 -9.42 4.35
N LEU A 175 -23.58 -9.64 5.64
CA LEU A 175 -22.47 -10.45 6.15
C LEU A 175 -22.57 -11.89 5.61
N ALA A 176 -23.73 -12.54 5.77
CA ALA A 176 -23.98 -13.90 5.30
C ALA A 176 -23.77 -14.01 3.78
N ARG A 177 -24.34 -13.09 2.99
CA ARG A 177 -24.19 -13.08 1.53
C ARG A 177 -22.73 -12.89 1.10
N THR A 178 -22.00 -12.00 1.75
CA THR A 178 -20.59 -11.75 1.42
C THR A 178 -19.72 -12.95 1.81
N PHE A 179 -20.01 -13.57 2.95
CA PHE A 179 -19.35 -14.81 3.38
C PHE A 179 -19.60 -15.97 2.40
N LEU A 180 -20.85 -16.18 1.98
CA LEU A 180 -21.21 -17.18 0.97
C LEU A 180 -20.51 -16.93 -0.38
N LYS A 181 -20.44 -15.68 -0.83
CA LYS A 181 -19.69 -15.32 -2.04
C LYS A 181 -18.21 -15.66 -1.93
N LYS A 182 -17.58 -15.38 -0.78
CA LYS A 182 -16.19 -15.76 -0.52
C LYS A 182 -15.99 -17.27 -0.52
N MET A 183 -16.88 -18.01 0.13
CA MET A 183 -16.87 -19.47 0.15
C MET A 183 -17.00 -20.05 -1.26
N LYS A 184 -17.93 -19.53 -2.07
CA LYS A 184 -18.10 -19.92 -3.47
C LYS A 184 -16.83 -19.68 -4.29
N LYS A 185 -16.24 -18.48 -4.23
CA LYS A 185 -14.96 -18.19 -4.91
C LYS A 185 -13.82 -19.09 -4.45
N LYS A 186 -13.78 -19.46 -3.17
CA LYS A 186 -12.77 -20.39 -2.63
C LYS A 186 -12.98 -21.80 -3.20
N ALA A 187 -14.23 -22.27 -3.26
CA ALA A 187 -14.58 -23.56 -3.85
C ALA A 187 -14.25 -23.60 -5.35
N GLU A 188 -14.63 -22.57 -6.11
CA GLU A 188 -14.31 -22.43 -7.55
C GLU A 188 -12.79 -22.50 -7.82
N ARG A 189 -11.95 -21.97 -6.93
CA ARG A 189 -10.48 -22.06 -7.04
C ARG A 189 -9.89 -23.43 -6.70
N LEU A 190 -10.62 -24.25 -5.94
CA LEU A 190 -10.19 -25.58 -5.51
C LEU A 190 -10.69 -26.68 -6.45
N LEU A 191 -11.68 -26.38 -7.29
CA LEU A 191 -12.09 -27.25 -8.37
C LEU A 191 -11.04 -27.16 -9.49
N PRO A 192 -10.44 -28.29 -9.93
CA PRO A 192 -9.57 -28.27 -11.09
C PRO A 192 -10.35 -27.74 -12.29
N ASN A 193 -9.76 -26.82 -13.05
CA ASN A 193 -10.29 -26.43 -14.35
C ASN A 193 -10.43 -27.71 -15.19
N GLN A 194 -11.67 -28.11 -15.46
CA GLN A 194 -11.99 -29.11 -16.47
C GLN A 194 -11.85 -28.47 -17.85
#